data_AF-A0A420SXU9-F1
#
_entry.id   AF-A0A420SXU9-F1
#
_cell.length_a   1.000
_cell.length_b   1.000
_cell.length_c   1.000
_cell.angle_alpha   90.00
_cell.angle_beta   90.00
_cell.angle_gamma   90.00
#
_symmetry.space_group_name_H-M   'P 1'
#
loop_
_entity.id
_entity.type
_entity.pdbx_description
1 polymer ?
#
loop_
_entity_poly.entity_id
_entity_poly.type
_entity_poly.pdbx_seq_one_letter_code
_entity_poly.pdbx_strand_id
1 'polypeptide(L)'
;MPSFLIQEGNQYLDSWLYKYSSSEGRMLDDDASTTQDPIVYKAPYHAGVMVDPHLDEIQAADWTSIIKDNKSLRKLLQTYFLTEYTYFPAFQKDHFLQDMASGRKEYCSSLLVHAVLASACHGYSTTNHRSRFWDPETLGYQCLAEARRLWELEMGHAKLTNIQAAIVLAVVYDANGRDEEGRAYLVQAVAAAYAMQLFSSQKNSDDREFNSRAATAWGLFGLQAYVSLPHFTIKLTDNSVHSFHVFKPPLLLMPPSIPLPEQDECYGDFVLRFPSAKGPVTVKYAKTFRTLSEFRLIMNDVAAVFFSDLNNTPEATVDRIKGFCIRLDSWYKTLPPDLEAREISFPWQLKLHMHYYNLIIYLLETLRMTSTPALIDKGVQKVLSDAKIRLETLLRLYYLRHGFGSYDIFVIGLLAFVGFMQAKTLQSSETTGLESRRSTVVLVAKGLQDQSQNCYLARLVLRILKSSVGSDNQFLLEEVDDEQDDGEEDKVMEEQVKSSWPIDLEWIDVDPEERRLENLIRRTKELDV
;
A
#
# COMPACT_ATOMS: atom_id res chain seq x y z
N MET A 1 -20.91 -3.48 -12.83
CA MET A 1 -20.91 -3.41 -11.36
C MET A 1 -21.99 -4.36 -10.84
N PRO A 2 -21.75 -5.22 -9.84
CA PRO A 2 -22.78 -6.02 -9.22
C PRO A 2 -23.93 -5.18 -8.65
N SER A 3 -25.17 -5.66 -8.76
CA SER A 3 -26.37 -4.92 -8.36
C SER A 3 -26.38 -4.49 -6.90
N PHE A 4 -25.85 -5.32 -5.99
CA PHE A 4 -25.81 -5.00 -4.56
C PHE A 4 -24.89 -3.83 -4.19
N LEU A 5 -23.95 -3.45 -5.07
CA LEU A 5 -23.10 -2.27 -4.90
C LEU A 5 -23.75 -1.00 -5.44
N ILE A 6 -24.79 -1.16 -6.28
CA ILE A 6 -25.56 -0.07 -6.87
C ILE A 6 -26.62 0.36 -5.85
N GLN A 7 -26.16 1.05 -4.80
CA GLN A 7 -27.02 1.56 -3.73
C GLN A 7 -27.08 3.08 -3.74
N GLU A 8 -28.24 3.61 -3.34
CA GLU A 8 -28.42 5.05 -3.15
C GLU A 8 -27.41 5.57 -2.11
N GLY A 9 -26.76 6.69 -2.43
CA GLY A 9 -25.73 7.30 -1.58
C GLY A 9 -24.31 6.74 -1.79
N ASN A 10 -24.10 5.74 -2.64
CA ASN A 10 -22.75 5.32 -3.05
C ASN A 10 -22.14 6.32 -4.05
N GLN A 11 -21.52 7.37 -3.52
CA GLN A 11 -20.93 8.49 -4.26
C GLN A 11 -19.93 8.09 -5.37
N TYR A 12 -19.35 6.89 -5.33
CA TYR A 12 -18.42 6.45 -6.38
C TYR A 12 -19.12 6.07 -7.68
N LEU A 13 -20.44 5.83 -7.64
CA LEU A 13 -21.25 5.58 -8.84
C LEU A 13 -21.52 6.87 -9.63
N ASP A 14 -21.32 8.04 -9.03
CA ASP A 14 -21.42 9.34 -9.69
C ASP A 14 -20.06 9.88 -10.18
N SER A 15 -18.97 9.16 -9.86
CA SER A 15 -17.61 9.55 -10.22
C SER A 15 -17.36 9.53 -11.72
N TRP A 16 -16.43 10.38 -12.18
CA TRP A 16 -15.95 10.32 -13.56
C TRP A 16 -15.36 8.96 -13.88
N LEU A 17 -14.64 8.36 -12.93
CA LEU A 17 -14.06 7.04 -13.08
C LEU A 17 -15.12 5.97 -13.39
N TYR A 18 -16.26 5.97 -12.69
CA TYR A 18 -17.36 5.05 -12.97
C TYR A 18 -17.99 5.32 -14.34
N LYS A 19 -18.31 6.58 -14.64
CA LYS A 19 -18.95 6.99 -15.91
C LYS A 19 -18.12 6.64 -17.13
N TYR A 20 -16.80 6.82 -17.08
CA TYR A 20 -15.90 6.41 -18.16
C TYR A 20 -15.60 4.91 -18.20
N SER A 21 -15.95 4.16 -17.14
CA SER A 21 -15.78 2.69 -17.09
C SER A 21 -17.08 1.95 -17.46
N SER A 22 -18.22 2.64 -17.46
CA SER A 22 -19.51 2.09 -17.86
C SER A 22 -19.74 2.25 -19.37
N SER A 23 -20.75 1.54 -19.89
CA SER A 23 -21.18 1.67 -21.29
C SER A 23 -21.65 3.08 -21.68
N GLU A 24 -21.97 3.93 -20.70
CA GLU A 24 -22.33 5.35 -20.90
C GLU A 24 -21.12 6.21 -21.32
N GLY A 25 -19.89 5.77 -21.03
CA GLY A 25 -18.67 6.45 -21.48
C GLY A 25 -18.52 6.56 -22.99
N ARG A 26 -19.27 5.76 -23.77
CA ARG A 26 -19.32 5.85 -25.24
C ARG A 26 -20.22 6.99 -25.75
N MET A 27 -21.07 7.58 -24.90
CA MET A 27 -21.97 8.69 -25.27
C MET A 27 -21.50 10.06 -24.76
N LEU A 28 -20.49 10.11 -23.89
CA LEU A 28 -19.94 11.35 -23.32
C LEU A 28 -18.89 12.05 -24.20
N ASP A 29 -18.60 11.52 -25.40
CA ASP A 29 -17.70 12.20 -26.34
C ASP A 29 -18.28 13.55 -26.84
N ASP A 30 -19.60 13.77 -26.73
CA ASP A 30 -20.26 15.05 -27.05
C ASP A 30 -20.27 16.06 -25.89
N ASP A 31 -19.98 15.64 -24.65
CA ASP A 31 -20.08 16.46 -23.43
C ASP A 31 -18.69 16.75 -22.81
N ALA A 32 -17.62 16.58 -23.59
CA ALA A 32 -16.22 16.66 -23.21
C ALA A 32 -15.73 18.05 -22.71
N SER A 33 -16.63 18.97 -22.36
CA SER A 33 -16.31 20.35 -21.98
C SER A 33 -16.09 20.57 -20.48
N THR A 34 -16.33 19.59 -19.60
CA THR A 34 -16.28 19.84 -18.13
C THR A 34 -15.04 19.35 -17.40
N THR A 35 -14.22 18.45 -17.97
CA THR A 35 -12.99 17.95 -17.31
C THR A 35 -11.74 18.41 -18.05
N GLN A 36 -10.78 19.01 -17.34
CA GLN A 36 -9.59 19.62 -17.94
C GLN A 36 -8.69 18.62 -18.68
N ASP A 37 -8.66 17.35 -18.25
CA ASP A 37 -7.88 16.26 -18.88
C ASP A 37 -8.65 14.92 -18.88
N PRO A 38 -9.60 14.68 -19.82
CA PRO A 38 -10.41 13.46 -19.81
C PRO A 38 -9.60 12.16 -19.99
N ILE A 39 -8.34 12.26 -20.44
CA ILE A 39 -7.48 11.10 -20.68
C ILE A 39 -7.20 10.29 -19.41
N VAL A 40 -7.11 10.94 -18.24
CA VAL A 40 -6.81 10.27 -16.96
C VAL A 40 -7.94 9.31 -16.53
N TYR A 41 -9.16 9.55 -17.00
CA TYR A 41 -10.30 8.66 -16.82
C TYR A 41 -10.51 7.70 -17.97
N LYS A 42 -9.78 7.81 -19.08
CA LYS A 42 -9.93 6.95 -20.28
C LYS A 42 -8.82 5.91 -20.38
N ALA A 43 -7.60 6.23 -19.93
CA ALA A 43 -6.46 5.33 -19.99
C ALA A 43 -6.13 4.75 -18.61
N PRO A 44 -5.64 3.50 -18.53
CA PRO A 44 -5.04 2.99 -17.30
C PRO A 44 -3.80 3.81 -16.96
N TYR A 45 -3.63 4.15 -15.69
CA TYR A 45 -2.48 4.90 -15.18
C TYR A 45 -1.11 4.34 -15.63
N HIS A 46 -0.93 3.02 -15.62
CA HIS A 46 0.33 2.38 -16.01
C HIS A 46 0.64 2.45 -17.52
N ALA A 47 -0.31 2.90 -18.35
CA ALA A 47 -0.01 3.25 -19.74
C ALA A 47 0.71 4.61 -19.86
N GLY A 48 0.65 5.45 -18.82
CA GLY A 48 1.40 6.69 -18.74
C GLY A 48 2.88 6.45 -18.51
N VAL A 49 3.72 7.32 -19.06
CA VAL A 49 5.16 7.36 -18.78
C VAL A 49 5.49 8.69 -18.12
N MET A 50 6.26 8.65 -17.02
CA MET A 50 6.76 9.84 -16.35
C MET A 50 7.81 10.54 -17.23
N VAL A 51 7.65 11.85 -17.40
CA VAL A 51 8.58 12.72 -18.11
C VAL A 51 9.23 13.65 -17.11
N ASP A 52 10.56 13.66 -17.06
CA ASP A 52 11.34 14.58 -16.24
C ASP A 52 12.66 14.89 -16.97
N PRO A 53 13.04 16.16 -17.16
CA PRO A 53 14.26 16.52 -17.88
C PRO A 53 15.53 15.90 -17.27
N HIS A 54 15.61 15.77 -15.94
CA HIS A 54 16.80 15.27 -15.27
C HIS A 54 17.06 13.79 -15.58
N LEU A 55 16.02 13.02 -15.92
CA LEU A 55 16.16 11.61 -16.30
C LEU A 55 17.01 11.40 -17.55
N ASP A 56 17.06 12.39 -18.44
CA ASP A 56 17.85 12.31 -19.66
C ASP A 56 19.34 12.59 -19.42
N GLU A 57 19.67 13.28 -18.33
CA GLU A 57 21.03 13.71 -17.97
C GLU A 57 21.79 12.66 -17.14
N ILE A 58 21.07 11.81 -16.40
CA ILE A 58 21.66 10.81 -15.49
C ILE A 58 22.50 9.77 -16.26
N GLN A 59 23.71 9.52 -15.76
CA GLN A 59 24.60 8.45 -16.21
C GLN A 59 24.58 7.29 -15.21
N ALA A 60 24.26 6.07 -15.68
CA ALA A 60 24.16 4.89 -14.82
C ALA A 60 25.49 4.54 -14.13
N ALA A 61 26.60 4.70 -14.86
CA ALA A 61 27.95 4.38 -14.39
C ALA A 61 28.37 5.16 -13.13
N ASP A 62 27.76 6.32 -12.87
CA ASP A 62 28.09 7.15 -11.70
C ASP A 62 27.42 6.63 -10.41
N TRP A 63 26.37 5.82 -10.53
CA TRP A 63 25.48 5.48 -9.42
C TRP A 63 25.36 3.99 -9.14
N THR A 64 25.48 3.14 -10.16
CA THR A 64 25.30 1.70 -10.04
C THR A 64 26.34 0.89 -10.80
N SER A 65 26.77 -0.22 -10.22
CA SER A 65 27.65 -1.21 -10.83
C SER A 65 26.87 -2.31 -11.59
N ILE A 66 25.55 -2.38 -11.39
CA ILE A 66 24.69 -3.45 -11.90
C ILE A 66 24.14 -3.10 -13.28
N ILE A 67 23.55 -1.90 -13.43
CA ILE A 67 22.95 -1.45 -14.68
C ILE A 67 23.96 -0.66 -15.48
N LYS A 68 24.28 -1.13 -16.69
CA LYS A 68 25.30 -0.52 -17.55
C LYS A 68 24.75 0.50 -18.54
N ASP A 69 23.45 0.44 -18.83
CA ASP A 69 22.83 1.30 -19.84
C ASP A 69 21.85 2.32 -19.23
N ASN A 70 21.92 3.57 -19.70
CA ASN A 70 21.10 4.67 -19.18
C ASN A 70 19.60 4.48 -19.48
N LYS A 71 19.25 3.70 -20.51
CA LYS A 71 17.85 3.50 -20.92
C LYS A 71 17.11 2.62 -19.92
N SER A 72 17.71 1.51 -19.50
CA SER A 72 17.17 0.62 -18.48
C SER A 72 17.08 1.35 -17.13
N LEU A 73 18.13 2.08 -16.75
CA LEU A 73 18.12 2.90 -15.53
C LEU A 73 16.95 3.89 -15.53
N ARG A 74 16.81 4.66 -16.62
CA ARG A 74 15.71 5.63 -16.77
C ARG A 74 14.36 4.97 -16.62
N LYS A 75 14.16 3.81 -17.26
CA LYS A 75 12.88 3.10 -17.20
C LYS A 75 12.58 2.57 -15.79
N LEU A 76 13.58 2.09 -15.07
CA LEU A 76 13.43 1.66 -13.67
C LEU A 76 13.09 2.83 -12.75
N LEU A 77 13.76 3.98 -12.89
CA LEU A 77 13.41 5.19 -12.14
C LEU A 77 11.97 5.61 -12.42
N GLN A 78 11.56 5.67 -13.70
CA GLN A 78 10.18 5.93 -14.08
C GLN A 78 9.20 4.93 -13.44
N THR A 79 9.55 3.64 -13.44
CA THR A 79 8.72 2.60 -12.80
C THR A 79 8.56 2.85 -11.31
N TYR A 80 9.65 3.07 -10.56
CA TYR A 80 9.59 3.33 -9.11
C TYR A 80 8.68 4.51 -8.76
N PHE A 81 8.84 5.61 -9.49
CA PHE A 81 8.06 6.82 -9.25
C PHE A 81 6.57 6.66 -9.56
N LEU A 82 6.21 5.74 -10.45
CA LEU A 82 4.83 5.44 -10.79
C LEU A 82 4.22 4.32 -9.93
N THR A 83 5.00 3.40 -9.36
CA THR A 83 4.45 2.31 -8.55
C THR A 83 4.37 2.66 -7.07
N GLU A 84 5.51 2.74 -6.39
CA GLU A 84 5.59 2.77 -4.93
C GLU A 84 5.61 4.19 -4.36
N TYR A 85 6.36 5.08 -5.00
CA TYR A 85 6.65 6.42 -4.46
C TYR A 85 5.39 7.23 -4.15
N THR A 86 4.33 7.11 -4.97
CA THR A 86 3.10 7.91 -4.80
C THR A 86 2.34 7.60 -3.51
N TYR A 87 2.53 6.43 -2.92
CA TYR A 87 1.85 6.03 -1.67
C TYR A 87 2.81 5.84 -0.49
N PHE A 88 4.07 5.51 -0.76
CA PHE A 88 5.14 5.37 0.24
C PHE A 88 6.36 6.24 -0.11
N PRO A 89 6.21 7.57 -0.17
CA PRO A 89 7.31 8.47 -0.50
C PRO A 89 8.37 8.48 0.61
N ALA A 90 9.59 8.12 0.26
CA ALA A 90 10.73 8.10 1.18
C ALA A 90 11.54 9.42 1.18
N PHE A 91 11.47 10.19 0.10
CA PHE A 91 12.33 11.35 -0.15
C PHE A 91 11.63 12.35 -1.08
N GLN A 92 12.22 13.53 -1.29
CA GLN A 92 11.73 14.53 -2.25
C GLN A 92 12.26 14.18 -3.66
N LYS A 93 11.35 13.87 -4.60
CA LYS A 93 11.65 13.40 -5.97
C LYS A 93 12.62 14.29 -6.74
N ASP A 94 12.34 15.59 -6.81
CA ASP A 94 13.10 16.52 -7.66
C ASP A 94 14.52 16.69 -7.15
N HIS A 95 14.71 16.77 -5.83
CA HIS A 95 16.04 16.88 -5.22
C HIS A 95 16.87 15.62 -5.47
N PHE A 96 16.25 14.45 -5.35
CA PHE A 96 16.89 13.18 -5.71
C PHE A 96 17.32 13.16 -7.18
N LEU A 97 16.42 13.48 -8.11
CA LEU A 97 16.70 13.48 -9.55
C LEU A 97 17.75 14.54 -9.95
N GLN A 98 17.66 15.74 -9.41
CA GLN A 98 18.62 16.83 -9.64
C GLN A 98 20.02 16.46 -9.15
N ASP A 99 20.14 15.89 -7.94
CA ASP A 99 21.43 15.46 -7.41
C ASP A 99 21.98 14.26 -8.18
N MET A 100 21.12 13.33 -8.58
CA MET A 100 21.50 12.21 -9.43
C MET A 100 22.04 12.68 -10.80
N ALA A 101 21.37 13.63 -11.45
CA ALA A 101 21.80 14.19 -12.73
C ALA A 101 23.10 15.00 -12.64
N SER A 102 23.32 15.70 -11.52
CA SER A 102 24.50 16.55 -11.31
C SER A 102 25.67 15.85 -10.62
N GLY A 103 25.53 14.57 -10.25
CA GLY A 103 26.57 13.82 -9.52
C GLY A 103 26.75 14.24 -8.06
N ARG A 104 25.83 15.04 -7.50
CA ARG A 104 25.86 15.49 -6.09
C ARG A 104 25.32 14.40 -5.17
N LYS A 105 25.91 14.27 -3.98
CA LYS A 105 25.60 13.20 -3.03
C LYS A 105 24.81 13.66 -1.79
N GLU A 106 24.18 14.82 -1.86
CA GLU A 106 23.48 15.44 -0.72
C GLU A 106 22.10 14.80 -0.52
N TYR A 107 21.32 14.70 -1.60
CA TYR A 107 19.99 14.09 -1.64
C TYR A 107 19.91 12.82 -2.51
N CYS A 108 21.07 12.35 -2.99
CA CYS A 108 21.21 11.10 -3.72
C CYS A 108 22.45 10.35 -3.21
N SER A 109 22.40 9.02 -3.14
CA SER A 109 23.54 8.18 -2.79
C SER A 109 23.47 6.86 -3.54
N SER A 110 24.60 6.20 -3.78
CA SER A 110 24.59 4.88 -4.41
C SER A 110 23.73 3.89 -3.62
N LEU A 111 23.73 3.96 -2.28
CA LEU A 111 22.87 3.14 -1.43
C LEU A 111 21.38 3.38 -1.73
N LEU A 112 20.95 4.65 -1.73
CA LEU A 112 19.56 5.01 -2.04
C LEU A 112 19.18 4.61 -3.47
N VAL A 113 20.07 4.82 -4.44
CA VAL A 113 19.83 4.41 -5.83
C VAL A 113 19.61 2.91 -5.92
N HIS A 114 20.45 2.07 -5.32
CA HIS A 114 20.25 0.61 -5.37
C HIS A 114 18.98 0.15 -4.65
N ALA A 115 18.58 0.81 -3.55
CA ALA A 115 17.30 0.53 -2.89
C ALA A 115 16.11 0.88 -3.80
N VAL A 116 16.15 2.06 -4.46
CA VAL A 116 15.14 2.49 -5.44
C VAL A 116 15.07 1.52 -6.63
N LEU A 117 16.22 1.06 -7.14
CA LEU A 117 16.26 0.11 -8.24
C LEU A 117 15.73 -1.27 -7.85
N ALA A 118 16.04 -1.75 -6.63
CA ALA A 118 15.49 -2.99 -6.11
C ALA A 118 13.96 -2.93 -6.03
N SER A 119 13.41 -1.82 -5.52
CA SER A 119 11.95 -1.58 -5.47
C SER A 119 11.34 -1.50 -6.87
N ALA A 120 11.97 -0.78 -7.80
CA ALA A 120 11.52 -0.65 -9.18
C ALA A 120 11.37 -2.01 -9.90
N CYS A 121 12.22 -2.99 -9.55
CA CYS A 121 12.25 -4.29 -10.22
C CYS A 121 10.94 -5.06 -10.10
N HIS A 122 10.13 -4.85 -9.04
CA HIS A 122 8.81 -5.47 -8.93
C HIS A 122 7.83 -4.99 -10.00
N GLY A 123 7.90 -3.72 -10.39
CA GLY A 123 7.06 -3.12 -11.44
C GLY A 123 7.67 -3.12 -12.84
N TYR A 124 8.91 -3.61 -13.00
CA TYR A 124 9.65 -3.49 -14.25
C TYR A 124 9.30 -4.62 -15.23
N SER A 125 8.22 -4.42 -16.00
CA SER A 125 7.64 -5.45 -16.87
C SER A 125 8.57 -6.06 -17.94
N THR A 126 9.76 -5.48 -18.17
CA THR A 126 10.73 -5.97 -19.16
C THR A 126 11.54 -7.17 -18.64
N THR A 127 11.59 -7.40 -17.32
CA THR A 127 12.27 -8.56 -16.73
C THR A 127 11.28 -9.66 -16.37
N ASN A 128 11.70 -10.91 -16.60
CA ASN A 128 10.96 -12.10 -16.15
C ASN A 128 11.30 -12.42 -14.67
N HIS A 129 10.51 -13.31 -14.07
CA HIS A 129 10.74 -13.84 -12.71
C HIS A 129 10.88 -12.77 -11.60
N ARG A 130 10.15 -11.65 -11.70
CA ARG A 130 10.23 -10.53 -10.74
C ARG A 130 9.88 -10.93 -9.30
N SER A 131 9.06 -11.96 -9.13
CA SER A 131 8.70 -12.51 -7.82
C SER A 131 9.80 -13.38 -7.19
N ARG A 132 10.78 -13.88 -7.96
CA ARG A 132 11.86 -14.75 -7.46
C ARG A 132 12.97 -13.93 -6.81
N PHE A 133 12.68 -13.30 -5.68
CA PHE A 133 13.62 -12.41 -4.97
C PHE A 133 14.89 -13.11 -4.47
N TRP A 134 14.93 -14.44 -4.52
CA TRP A 134 16.06 -15.29 -4.13
C TRP A 134 16.99 -15.64 -5.29
N ASP A 135 16.55 -15.46 -6.53
CA ASP A 135 17.33 -15.83 -7.72
C ASP A 135 18.43 -14.78 -7.98
N PRO A 136 19.73 -15.14 -7.84
CA PRO A 136 20.84 -14.22 -8.03
C PRO A 136 20.97 -13.65 -9.43
N GLU A 137 20.37 -14.30 -10.43
CA GLU A 137 20.38 -13.84 -11.82
C GLU A 137 19.34 -12.74 -12.07
N THR A 138 18.39 -12.55 -11.17
CA THR A 138 17.40 -11.48 -11.30
C THR A 138 18.00 -10.11 -10.99
N LEU A 139 17.58 -9.10 -11.75
CA LEU A 139 18.00 -7.71 -11.51
C LEU A 139 17.60 -7.23 -10.11
N GLY A 140 16.41 -7.63 -9.65
CA GLY A 140 15.91 -7.29 -8.31
C GLY A 140 16.83 -7.80 -7.20
N TYR A 141 17.27 -9.06 -7.29
CA TYR A 141 18.25 -9.61 -6.36
C TYR A 141 19.56 -8.84 -6.39
N GLN A 142 20.13 -8.61 -7.57
CA GLN A 142 21.44 -7.96 -7.71
C GLN A 142 21.43 -6.54 -7.13
N CYS A 143 20.38 -5.76 -7.41
CA CYS A 143 20.20 -4.43 -6.84
C CYS A 143 20.01 -4.48 -5.32
N LEU A 144 19.20 -5.42 -4.80
CA LEU A 144 18.99 -5.57 -3.36
C LEU A 144 20.27 -6.01 -2.64
N ALA A 145 21.03 -6.95 -3.20
CA ALA A 145 22.29 -7.43 -2.64
C ALA A 145 23.33 -6.30 -2.55
N GLU A 146 23.44 -5.47 -3.59
CA GLU A 146 24.33 -4.31 -3.57
C GLU A 146 23.86 -3.23 -2.59
N ALA A 147 22.54 -2.98 -2.50
CA ALA A 147 21.98 -2.08 -1.49
C ALA A 147 22.31 -2.55 -0.07
N ARG A 148 22.20 -3.85 0.21
CA ARG A 148 22.58 -4.43 1.52
C ARG A 148 24.07 -4.29 1.81
N ARG A 149 24.93 -4.58 0.83
CA ARG A 149 26.38 -4.41 0.97
C ARG A 149 26.74 -2.95 1.27
N LEU A 150 26.12 -2.01 0.57
CA LEU A 150 26.32 -0.57 0.81
C LEU A 150 25.75 -0.12 2.17
N TRP A 151 24.62 -0.69 2.61
CA TRP A 151 24.05 -0.45 3.93
C TRP A 151 25.04 -0.84 5.03
N GLU A 152 25.66 -2.02 4.92
CA GLU A 152 26.64 -2.52 5.87
C GLU A 152 27.87 -1.61 5.98
N LEU A 153 28.31 -1.00 4.87
CA LEU A 153 29.41 -0.03 4.85
C LEU A 153 29.03 1.33 5.47
N GLU A 154 27.77 1.70 5.39
CA GLU A 154 27.25 2.98 5.89
C GLU A 154 26.71 2.88 7.33
N MET A 155 26.64 1.68 7.90
CA MET A 155 26.21 1.45 9.28
C MET A 155 26.97 2.35 10.27
N GLY A 156 26.20 3.03 11.13
CA GLY A 156 26.73 3.98 12.11
C GLY A 156 26.79 5.44 11.62
N HIS A 157 26.58 5.71 10.33
CA HIS A 157 26.50 7.07 9.80
C HIS A 157 25.05 7.55 9.66
N ALA A 158 24.66 8.54 10.44
CA ALA A 158 23.36 9.20 10.32
C ALA A 158 23.37 10.22 9.16
N LYS A 159 22.97 9.77 7.96
CA LYS A 159 22.78 10.61 6.76
C LYS A 159 21.32 10.56 6.32
N LEU A 160 20.83 11.65 5.73
CA LEU A 160 19.46 11.73 5.20
C LEU A 160 19.19 10.62 4.17
N THR A 161 20.12 10.42 3.23
CA THR A 161 20.01 9.38 2.19
C THR A 161 20.05 7.95 2.75
N ASN A 162 20.69 7.71 3.90
CA ASN A 162 20.65 6.41 4.57
C ASN A 162 19.25 6.16 5.15
N ILE A 163 18.63 7.17 5.80
CA ILE A 163 17.25 7.06 6.29
C ILE A 163 16.29 6.79 5.13
N GLN A 164 16.43 7.53 4.03
CA GLN A 164 15.60 7.35 2.83
C GLN A 164 15.76 5.95 2.24
N ALA A 165 16.99 5.43 2.17
CA ALA A 165 17.25 4.08 1.67
C ALA A 165 16.62 3.01 2.57
N ALA A 166 16.66 3.21 3.89
CA ALA A 166 16.04 2.30 4.86
C ALA A 166 14.51 2.19 4.68
N ILE A 167 13.84 3.31 4.41
CA ILE A 167 12.40 3.36 4.14
C ILE A 167 12.09 2.55 2.89
N VAL A 168 12.85 2.76 1.80
CA VAL A 168 12.64 2.01 0.54
C VAL A 168 12.94 0.52 0.72
N LEU A 169 14.01 0.17 1.43
CA LEU A 169 14.36 -1.22 1.71
C LEU A 169 13.26 -1.93 2.52
N ALA A 170 12.65 -1.26 3.50
CA ALA A 170 11.53 -1.84 4.24
C ALA A 170 10.38 -2.27 3.31
N VAL A 171 9.99 -1.42 2.35
CA VAL A 171 8.95 -1.75 1.37
C VAL A 171 9.35 -2.92 0.45
N VAL A 172 10.62 -3.00 0.03
CA VAL A 172 11.14 -4.13 -0.76
C VAL A 172 11.03 -5.45 0.03
N TYR A 173 11.39 -5.40 1.32
CA TYR A 173 11.32 -6.57 2.19
C TYR A 173 9.87 -7.02 2.45
N ASP A 174 8.94 -6.07 2.60
CA ASP A 174 7.51 -6.37 2.69
C ASP A 174 7.02 -7.11 1.43
N ALA A 175 7.40 -6.64 0.23
CA ALA A 175 7.01 -7.27 -1.04
C ALA A 175 7.51 -8.72 -1.19
N ASN A 176 8.59 -9.06 -0.50
CA ASN A 176 9.24 -10.37 -0.54
C ASN A 176 8.75 -11.31 0.58
N GLY A 177 7.79 -10.91 1.42
CA GLY A 177 7.32 -11.71 2.55
C GLY A 177 8.38 -11.82 3.67
N ARG A 178 9.16 -10.76 3.85
CA ARG A 178 10.28 -10.67 4.79
C ARG A 178 10.23 -9.38 5.61
N ASP A 179 9.01 -9.01 6.05
CA ASP A 179 8.72 -7.77 6.78
C ASP A 179 9.46 -7.67 8.13
N GLU A 180 9.89 -8.78 8.72
CA GLU A 180 10.72 -8.73 9.93
C GLU A 180 12.10 -8.10 9.67
N GLU A 181 12.74 -8.49 8.56
CA GLU A 181 13.97 -7.83 8.11
C GLU A 181 13.70 -6.38 7.68
N GLY A 182 12.60 -6.13 6.97
CA GLY A 182 12.17 -4.77 6.60
C GLY A 182 12.01 -3.86 7.81
N ARG A 183 11.41 -4.36 8.89
CA ARG A 183 11.24 -3.62 10.14
C ARG A 183 12.56 -3.26 10.80
N ALA A 184 13.60 -4.09 10.71
CA ALA A 184 14.91 -3.77 11.25
C ALA A 184 15.49 -2.50 10.60
N TYR A 185 15.29 -2.30 9.29
CA TYR A 185 15.65 -1.06 8.61
C TYR A 185 14.88 0.15 9.14
N LEU A 186 13.56 0.02 9.39
CA LEU A 186 12.77 1.12 9.98
C LEU A 186 13.23 1.50 11.38
N VAL A 187 13.57 0.52 12.22
CA VAL A 187 14.12 0.78 13.57
C VAL A 187 15.43 1.58 13.46
N GLN A 188 16.32 1.17 12.55
CA GLN A 188 17.59 1.87 12.32
C GLN A 188 17.36 3.27 11.72
N ALA A 189 16.38 3.42 10.82
CA ALA A 189 16.00 4.71 10.23
C ALA A 189 15.51 5.70 11.30
N VAL A 190 14.65 5.24 12.23
CA VAL A 190 14.17 6.04 13.36
C VAL A 190 15.32 6.45 14.27
N ALA A 191 16.23 5.52 14.60
CA ALA A 191 17.41 5.84 15.41
C ALA A 191 18.31 6.90 14.73
N ALA A 192 18.59 6.75 13.44
CA ALA A 192 19.35 7.72 12.66
C ALA A 192 18.64 9.08 12.56
N ALA A 193 17.32 9.08 12.38
CA ALA A 193 16.49 10.28 12.34
C ALA A 193 16.57 11.08 13.65
N TYR A 194 16.53 10.41 14.80
CA TYR A 194 16.76 11.06 16.09
C TYR A 194 18.18 11.61 16.22
N ALA A 195 19.19 10.83 15.84
CA ALA A 195 20.59 11.25 15.92
C ALA A 195 20.88 12.55 15.12
N MET A 196 20.23 12.74 13.97
CA MET A 196 20.38 13.94 13.14
C MET A 196 19.29 15.01 13.35
N GLN A 197 18.45 14.87 14.38
CA GLN A 197 17.34 15.77 14.69
C GLN A 197 16.38 15.99 13.51
N LEU A 198 16.11 14.94 12.75
CA LEU A 198 15.29 14.99 11.53
C LEU A 198 13.87 15.48 11.80
N PHE A 199 13.29 15.09 12.94
CA PHE A 199 11.92 15.44 13.33
C PHE A 199 11.75 16.88 13.83
N SER A 200 12.83 17.63 14.02
CA SER A 200 12.79 18.99 14.57
C SER A 200 12.96 20.03 13.47
N SER A 201 12.22 21.13 13.58
CA SER A 201 12.43 22.29 12.70
C SER A 201 13.74 23.00 13.03
N GLN A 202 14.58 23.24 12.03
CA GLN A 202 15.83 23.97 12.18
C GLN A 202 15.61 25.44 11.80
N LYS A 203 16.01 26.36 12.67
CA LYS A 203 15.72 27.80 12.51
C LYS A 203 16.44 28.50 11.34
N ASN A 204 17.41 27.84 10.70
CA ASN A 204 18.31 28.43 9.70
C ASN A 204 18.51 27.55 8.45
N SER A 205 17.67 26.53 8.21
CA SER A 205 17.78 25.72 6.99
C SER A 205 17.26 26.51 5.79
N ASP A 206 17.89 26.35 4.62
CA ASP A 206 17.28 26.85 3.38
C ASP A 206 16.02 26.03 3.01
N ASP A 207 15.25 26.55 2.05
CA ASP A 207 13.98 25.92 1.64
C ASP A 207 14.20 24.49 1.10
N ARG A 208 15.33 24.24 0.44
CA ARG A 208 15.64 22.94 -0.18
C ARG A 208 15.94 21.88 0.88
N GLU A 209 16.77 22.24 1.86
CA GLU A 209 17.07 21.39 3.01
C GLU A 209 15.80 21.14 3.82
N PHE A 210 15.04 22.19 4.13
CA PHE A 210 13.78 22.09 4.88
C PHE A 210 12.82 21.09 4.21
N ASN A 211 12.56 21.26 2.91
CA ASN A 211 11.64 20.41 2.15
C ASN A 211 12.10 18.95 2.11
N SER A 212 13.40 18.70 1.93
CA SER A 212 13.96 17.34 1.91
C SER A 212 13.82 16.65 3.27
N ARG A 213 14.12 17.37 4.34
CA ARG A 213 14.00 16.88 5.72
C ARG A 213 12.55 16.61 6.06
N ALA A 214 11.64 17.53 5.73
CA ALA A 214 10.22 17.39 6.00
C ALA A 214 9.63 16.19 5.24
N ALA A 215 9.89 16.07 3.93
CA ALA A 215 9.42 14.93 3.13
C ALA A 215 9.90 13.59 3.71
N THR A 216 11.18 13.50 4.10
CA THR A 216 11.74 12.28 4.69
C THR A 216 11.17 11.99 6.08
N ALA A 217 11.01 13.00 6.94
CA ALA A 217 10.46 12.85 8.28
C ALA A 217 9.01 12.35 8.26
N TRP A 218 8.17 12.96 7.41
CA TRP A 218 6.77 12.60 7.24
C TRP A 218 6.61 11.27 6.49
N GLY A 219 7.48 10.97 5.52
CA GLY A 219 7.56 9.66 4.87
C GLY A 219 7.88 8.53 5.86
N LEU A 220 8.90 8.71 6.70
CA LEU A 220 9.27 7.74 7.74
C LEU A 220 8.13 7.54 8.75
N PHE A 221 7.53 8.63 9.22
CA PHE A 221 6.40 8.59 10.15
C PHE A 221 5.18 7.88 9.54
N GLY A 222 4.88 8.17 8.27
CA GLY A 222 3.77 7.55 7.54
C GLY A 222 3.96 6.05 7.31
N LEU A 223 5.16 5.62 6.91
CA LEU A 223 5.43 4.20 6.70
C LEU A 223 5.45 3.43 8.03
N GLN A 224 6.06 3.94 9.09
CA GLN A 224 6.01 3.22 10.38
C GLN A 224 4.57 3.14 10.91
N ALA A 225 3.73 4.16 10.70
CA ALA A 225 2.31 4.12 11.09
C ALA A 225 1.53 3.10 10.25
N TYR A 226 1.85 2.95 8.96
CA TYR A 226 1.31 1.89 8.10
C TYR A 226 1.57 0.51 8.67
N VAL A 227 2.83 0.24 9.03
CA VAL A 227 3.30 -1.06 9.46
C VAL A 227 2.88 -1.36 10.91
N SER A 228 2.28 -0.40 11.62
CA SER A 228 2.00 -0.52 13.05
C SER A 228 0.52 -0.53 13.41
N LEU A 229 -0.39 -0.88 12.50
CA LEU A 229 -1.81 -0.93 12.84
C LEU A 229 -2.17 -2.22 13.64
N PRO A 230 -2.67 -2.07 14.88
CA PRO A 230 -2.74 -3.12 15.89
C PRO A 230 -3.79 -4.20 15.67
N HIS A 231 -3.60 -5.24 16.48
CA HIS A 231 -4.63 -6.13 16.98
C HIS A 231 -5.24 -5.58 18.27
N PHE A 232 -6.53 -5.82 18.49
CA PHE A 232 -7.18 -5.56 19.77
C PHE A 232 -7.44 -6.86 20.53
N THR A 233 -6.86 -7.00 21.72
CA THR A 233 -7.15 -8.09 22.67
C THR A 233 -7.78 -7.51 23.94
N ILE A 234 -9.04 -7.81 24.23
CA ILE A 234 -9.61 -7.59 25.56
C ILE A 234 -9.18 -8.76 26.44
N LYS A 235 -8.41 -8.50 27.50
CA LYS A 235 -7.99 -9.52 28.49
C LYS A 235 -9.12 -10.05 29.42
N LEU A 236 -10.40 -9.89 29.05
CA LEU A 236 -11.54 -10.33 29.87
C LEU A 236 -12.38 -11.45 29.23
N THR A 237 -12.19 -11.67 27.94
CA THR A 237 -12.49 -12.91 27.23
C THR A 237 -11.44 -12.94 26.14
N ASP A 238 -10.65 -14.02 26.05
CA ASP A 238 -10.01 -14.40 24.78
C ASP A 238 -11.00 -14.04 23.69
N ASN A 239 -10.61 -13.23 22.67
CA ASN A 239 -11.06 -13.38 21.28
C ASN A 239 -11.01 -12.14 20.31
N SER A 240 -10.37 -12.38 19.15
CA SER A 240 -9.97 -11.66 17.90
C SER A 240 -10.46 -10.25 17.45
N VAL A 241 -9.58 -9.56 16.67
CA VAL A 241 -9.93 -8.67 15.52
C VAL A 241 -8.89 -8.72 14.37
N HIS A 242 -9.39 -8.64 13.13
CA HIS A 242 -8.69 -8.60 11.83
C HIS A 242 -7.79 -7.36 11.63
N SER A 243 -6.48 -7.55 11.37
CA SER A 243 -5.61 -6.46 10.91
C SER A 243 -5.06 -6.72 9.51
N PHE A 244 -4.97 -5.65 8.73
CA PHE A 244 -4.36 -5.59 7.40
C PHE A 244 -2.84 -5.37 7.49
N HIS A 245 -2.35 -4.97 8.65
CA HIS A 245 -1.01 -4.41 8.82
C HIS A 245 -0.15 -5.30 9.73
N VAL A 246 1.17 -5.07 9.68
CA VAL A 246 2.14 -5.86 10.43
C VAL A 246 1.93 -5.66 11.94
N PHE A 247 1.96 -6.76 12.71
CA PHE A 247 1.65 -6.79 14.14
C PHE A 247 2.74 -6.21 15.03
N LYS A 248 3.03 -4.91 14.94
CA LYS A 248 4.09 -4.29 15.74
C LYS A 248 3.68 -2.93 16.29
N PRO A 249 4.09 -2.58 17.52
CA PRO A 249 3.82 -1.27 18.08
C PRO A 249 4.48 -0.18 17.24
N PRO A 250 3.86 1.02 17.17
CA PRO A 250 4.44 2.16 16.48
C PRO A 250 5.81 2.48 17.04
N LEU A 251 6.77 2.70 16.13
CA LEU A 251 8.12 3.14 16.47
C LEU A 251 8.14 4.61 16.93
N LEU A 252 7.19 5.41 16.44
CA LEU A 252 7.02 6.82 16.76
C LEU A 252 5.65 7.06 17.39
N LEU A 253 5.61 7.45 18.66
CA LEU A 253 4.36 7.78 19.35
C LEU A 253 3.82 9.16 18.99
N MET A 254 4.72 10.09 18.65
CA MET A 254 4.38 11.47 18.33
C MET A 254 4.76 11.77 16.88
N PRO A 255 3.99 12.63 16.19
CA PRO A 255 4.34 13.06 14.86
C PRO A 255 5.60 13.92 14.80
N PRO A 256 6.21 14.06 13.62
CA PRO A 256 7.30 15.00 13.40
C PRO A 256 6.89 16.41 13.85
N SER A 257 7.79 17.12 14.55
CA SER A 257 7.60 18.53 14.90
C SER A 257 7.96 19.48 13.75
N ILE A 258 8.73 19.01 12.77
CA ILE A 258 8.95 19.70 11.50
C ILE A 258 7.62 19.77 10.74
N PRO A 259 7.12 20.98 10.38
CA PRO A 259 5.82 21.11 9.73
C PRO A 259 5.86 20.56 8.29
N LEU A 260 4.69 20.17 7.80
CA LEU A 260 4.50 19.89 6.38
C LEU A 260 4.70 21.18 5.57
N PRO A 261 5.45 21.17 4.46
CA PRO A 261 5.56 22.33 3.57
C PRO A 261 4.19 22.86 3.11
N GLU A 262 3.99 24.18 3.21
CA GLU A 262 2.73 24.82 2.85
C GLU A 262 2.59 25.05 1.33
N GLN A 263 3.72 25.27 0.65
CA GLN A 263 3.75 25.52 -0.79
C GLN A 263 3.62 24.20 -1.57
N ASP A 264 2.79 24.18 -2.61
CA ASP A 264 2.51 22.97 -3.39
C ASP A 264 3.75 22.56 -4.22
N GLU A 265 4.58 23.50 -4.63
CA GLU A 265 5.79 23.27 -5.42
C GLU A 265 6.84 22.40 -4.69
N CYS A 266 6.75 22.27 -3.37
CA CYS A 266 7.74 21.59 -2.54
C CYS A 266 7.71 20.05 -2.66
N TYR A 267 6.66 19.46 -3.23
CA TYR A 267 6.41 18.00 -3.17
C TYR A 267 6.78 17.23 -4.44
N GLY A 268 7.20 17.94 -5.50
CA GLY A 268 7.64 17.37 -6.76
C GLY A 268 6.51 16.73 -7.57
N ASP A 269 5.82 17.57 -8.35
CA ASP A 269 4.74 17.15 -9.24
C ASP A 269 5.21 16.17 -10.32
N PHE A 270 4.25 15.42 -10.88
CA PHE A 270 4.50 14.48 -11.96
C PHE A 270 4.03 15.05 -13.29
N VAL A 271 4.80 14.77 -14.33
CA VAL A 271 4.36 15.00 -15.70
C VAL A 271 4.23 13.66 -16.39
N LEU A 272 3.03 13.31 -16.82
CA LEU A 272 2.72 12.02 -17.44
C LEU A 272 2.40 12.21 -18.91
N ARG A 273 2.97 11.34 -19.76
CA ARG A 273 2.59 11.24 -21.16
C ARG A 273 1.85 9.93 -21.39
N PHE A 274 0.57 10.02 -21.75
CA PHE A 274 -0.24 8.88 -22.17
C PHE A 274 -0.19 8.75 -23.71
N PRO A 275 -0.21 7.51 -24.26
CA PRO A 275 -0.11 7.28 -25.70
C PRO A 275 -1.15 8.03 -26.54
N SER A 276 -2.38 8.16 -26.05
CA SER A 276 -3.50 8.80 -26.76
C SER A 276 -3.77 10.25 -26.33
N ALA A 277 -2.94 10.84 -25.47
CA ALA A 277 -3.09 12.22 -25.04
C ALA A 277 -2.57 13.20 -26.10
N LYS A 278 -3.22 14.37 -26.22
CA LYS A 278 -2.74 15.47 -27.08
C LYS A 278 -1.44 16.12 -26.57
N GLY A 279 -1.15 15.98 -25.27
CA GLY A 279 0.00 16.57 -24.62
C GLY A 279 0.31 15.87 -23.29
N PRO A 280 1.39 16.28 -22.59
CA PRO A 280 1.65 15.83 -21.25
C PRO A 280 0.59 16.34 -20.27
N VAL A 281 0.26 15.52 -19.27
CA VAL A 281 -0.67 15.83 -18.18
C VAL A 281 0.15 16.09 -16.92
N THR A 282 -0.03 17.26 -16.31
CA THR A 282 0.59 17.58 -15.01
C THR A 282 -0.30 17.08 -13.89
N VAL A 283 0.28 16.30 -12.98
CA VAL A 283 -0.41 15.72 -11.84
C VAL A 283 0.14 16.32 -10.56
N LYS A 284 -0.71 17.09 -9.87
CA LYS A 284 -0.37 17.77 -8.63
C LYS A 284 -0.31 16.77 -7.48
N TYR A 285 0.87 16.55 -6.92
CA TYR A 285 1.07 15.52 -5.89
C TYR A 285 1.01 16.07 -4.46
N ALA A 286 1.33 17.36 -4.27
CA ALA A 286 1.41 18.01 -2.97
C ALA A 286 0.22 17.76 -2.04
N LYS A 287 -0.99 17.99 -2.57
CA LYS A 287 -2.24 17.80 -1.81
C LYS A 287 -2.43 16.36 -1.38
N THR A 288 -2.11 15.40 -2.27
CA THR A 288 -2.16 13.97 -1.93
C THR A 288 -1.24 13.67 -0.76
N PHE A 289 0.02 14.13 -0.83
CA PHE A 289 0.99 13.87 0.23
C PHE A 289 0.57 14.46 1.58
N ARG A 290 0.08 15.71 1.58
CA ARG A 290 -0.42 16.38 2.79
C ARG A 290 -1.61 15.64 3.39
N THR A 291 -2.62 15.35 2.57
CA THR A 291 -3.82 14.62 3.00
C THR A 291 -3.49 13.22 3.50
N LEU A 292 -2.57 12.51 2.85
CA LEU A 292 -2.09 11.21 3.30
C LEU A 292 -1.35 11.33 4.63
N SER A 293 -0.49 12.34 4.80
CA SER A 293 0.24 12.58 6.06
C SER A 293 -0.72 12.84 7.23
N GLU A 294 -1.77 13.64 7.01
CA GLU A 294 -2.83 13.89 8.01
C GLU A 294 -3.60 12.62 8.37
N PHE A 295 -3.91 11.78 7.39
CA PHE A 295 -4.53 10.48 7.63
C PHE A 295 -3.62 9.55 8.46
N ARG A 296 -2.32 9.54 8.16
CA ARG A 296 -1.31 8.77 8.91
C ARG A 296 -1.19 9.21 10.37
N LEU A 297 -1.47 10.48 10.69
CA LEU A 297 -1.55 10.93 12.08
C LEU A 297 -2.65 10.20 12.84
N ILE A 298 -3.87 10.16 12.29
CA ILE A 298 -5.01 9.48 12.91
C ILE A 298 -4.70 7.99 13.06
N MET A 299 -4.11 7.39 12.03
CA MET A 299 -3.66 5.99 12.03
C MET A 299 -2.66 5.68 13.14
N ASN A 300 -1.66 6.56 13.32
CA ASN A 300 -0.66 6.39 14.37
C ASN A 300 -1.28 6.52 15.77
N ASP A 301 -2.23 7.43 15.96
CA ASP A 301 -2.93 7.58 17.24
C ASP A 301 -3.80 6.35 17.54
N VAL A 302 -4.48 5.81 16.53
CA VAL A 302 -5.19 4.52 16.63
C VAL A 302 -4.19 3.45 17.07
N ALA A 303 -3.06 3.35 16.38
CA ALA A 303 -2.02 2.38 16.71
C ALA A 303 -1.50 2.49 18.15
N ALA A 304 -1.13 3.69 18.56
CA ALA A 304 -0.60 3.97 19.89
C ALA A 304 -1.62 3.63 21.00
N VAL A 305 -2.91 3.92 20.79
CA VAL A 305 -3.98 3.61 21.75
C VAL A 305 -4.13 2.11 21.93
N PHE A 306 -4.19 1.36 20.84
CA PHE A 306 -4.49 -0.07 20.87
C PHE A 306 -3.28 -0.94 21.25
N PHE A 307 -2.05 -0.47 21.02
CA PHE A 307 -0.83 -1.10 21.54
C PHE A 307 -0.43 -0.66 22.96
N SER A 308 -1.10 0.33 23.54
CA SER A 308 -0.77 0.76 24.90
C SER A 308 -1.20 -0.30 25.93
N ASP A 309 -0.29 -0.68 26.84
CA ASP A 309 -0.56 -1.52 28.03
C ASP A 309 -1.49 -0.85 29.06
N LEU A 310 -2.12 0.28 28.69
CA LEU A 310 -3.11 0.91 29.54
C LEU A 310 -4.25 -0.09 29.73
N ASN A 311 -4.56 -0.41 30.99
CA ASN A 311 -5.76 -1.13 31.41
C ASN A 311 -7.01 -0.34 30.99
N ASN A 312 -7.25 -0.25 29.69
CA ASN A 312 -8.38 0.47 29.12
C ASN A 312 -9.59 -0.37 29.44
N THR A 313 -10.52 0.18 30.22
CA THR A 313 -11.81 -0.47 30.40
C THR A 313 -12.50 -0.58 29.02
N PRO A 314 -13.38 -1.57 28.82
CA PRO A 314 -14.16 -1.67 27.59
C PRO A 314 -14.86 -0.35 27.23
N GLU A 315 -15.37 0.39 28.20
CA GLU A 315 -16.03 1.68 28.01
C GLU A 315 -15.07 2.75 27.48
N ALA A 316 -13.87 2.87 28.07
CA ALA A 316 -12.85 3.81 27.61
C ALA A 316 -12.42 3.49 26.16
N THR A 317 -12.36 2.21 25.81
CA THR A 317 -12.04 1.77 24.45
C THR A 317 -13.16 2.14 23.47
N VAL A 318 -14.42 1.92 23.85
CA VAL A 318 -15.60 2.33 23.05
C VAL A 318 -15.58 3.83 22.76
N ASP A 319 -15.31 4.66 23.77
CA ASP A 319 -15.27 6.11 23.61
C ASP A 319 -14.12 6.56 22.71
N ARG A 320 -12.94 5.92 22.82
CA ARG A 320 -11.82 6.16 21.92
C ARG A 320 -12.15 5.79 20.48
N ILE A 321 -12.77 4.63 20.24
CA ILE A 321 -13.17 4.19 18.90
C ILE A 321 -14.14 5.20 18.27
N LYS A 322 -15.18 5.62 19.02
CA LYS A 322 -16.12 6.65 18.55
C LYS A 322 -15.39 7.96 18.21
N GLY A 323 -14.46 8.38 19.06
CA GLY A 323 -13.61 9.55 18.82
C GLY A 323 -12.79 9.44 17.53
N PHE A 324 -12.21 8.26 17.26
CA PHE A 324 -11.48 8.01 16.02
C PHE A 324 -12.39 8.02 14.79
N CYS A 325 -13.58 7.41 14.86
CA CYS A 325 -14.56 7.47 13.77
C CYS A 325 -14.96 8.92 13.45
N ILE A 326 -15.17 9.76 14.46
CA ILE A 326 -15.48 11.19 14.27
C ILE A 326 -14.31 11.93 13.63
N ARG A 327 -13.08 11.69 14.09
CA ARG A 327 -11.87 12.31 13.50
C ARG A 327 -11.69 11.91 12.04
N LEU A 328 -11.90 10.64 11.72
CA LEU A 328 -11.82 10.12 10.35
C LEU A 328 -12.91 10.71 9.45
N ASP A 329 -14.15 10.76 9.91
CA ASP A 329 -15.25 11.41 9.17
C ASP A 329 -14.99 12.91 8.94
N SER A 330 -14.48 13.62 9.95
CA SER A 330 -14.08 15.02 9.80
C SER A 330 -12.97 15.18 8.76
N TRP A 331 -11.93 14.36 8.82
CA TRP A 331 -10.82 14.38 7.86
C TRP A 331 -11.32 14.09 6.44
N TYR A 332 -12.22 13.11 6.28
CA TYR A 332 -12.79 12.75 4.99
C TYR A 332 -13.64 13.87 4.36
N LYS A 333 -14.37 14.61 5.18
CA LYS A 333 -15.19 15.76 4.73
C LYS A 333 -14.35 16.98 4.35
N THR A 334 -13.09 17.04 4.77
CA THR A 334 -12.17 18.14 4.47
C THR A 334 -11.21 17.81 3.32
N LEU A 335 -11.45 16.71 2.59
CA LEU A 335 -10.64 16.38 1.42
C LEU A 335 -10.66 17.52 0.40
N PRO A 336 -9.50 17.87 -0.21
CA PRO A 336 -9.44 18.80 -1.31
C PRO A 336 -10.35 18.38 -2.48
N PRO A 337 -10.89 19.33 -3.28
CA PRO A 337 -11.81 19.02 -4.38
C PRO A 337 -11.27 17.97 -5.38
N ASP A 338 -9.97 17.98 -5.66
CA ASP A 338 -9.28 17.04 -6.53
C ASP A 338 -9.08 15.63 -5.94
N LEU A 339 -9.35 15.47 -4.64
CA LEU A 339 -9.37 14.21 -3.92
C LEU A 339 -10.79 13.81 -3.50
N GLU A 340 -11.83 14.51 -3.93
CA GLU A 340 -13.20 14.07 -3.70
C GLU A 340 -13.52 12.84 -4.56
N ALA A 341 -14.43 12.00 -4.07
CA ALA A 341 -14.80 10.75 -4.73
C ALA A 341 -15.26 10.89 -6.19
N ARG A 342 -15.75 12.08 -6.58
CA ARG A 342 -16.14 12.38 -7.96
C ARG A 342 -14.93 12.48 -8.89
N GLU A 343 -13.83 13.05 -8.40
CA GLU A 343 -12.69 13.51 -9.18
C GLU A 343 -11.50 12.53 -9.16
N ILE A 344 -11.41 11.64 -8.17
CA ILE A 344 -10.31 10.66 -8.09
C ILE A 344 -10.21 9.79 -9.35
N SER A 345 -8.98 9.61 -9.84
CA SER A 345 -8.67 8.85 -11.07
C SER A 345 -7.42 7.99 -10.95
N PHE A 346 -6.47 8.39 -10.12
CA PHE A 346 -5.19 7.71 -10.02
C PHE A 346 -5.19 6.62 -8.95
N PRO A 347 -4.35 5.57 -9.09
CA PRO A 347 -4.26 4.47 -8.13
C PRO A 347 -4.09 4.94 -6.69
N TRP A 348 -3.17 5.86 -6.38
CA TRP A 348 -2.96 6.33 -5.00
C TRP A 348 -4.15 7.10 -4.42
N GLN A 349 -4.94 7.79 -5.25
CA GLN A 349 -6.15 8.49 -4.81
C GLN A 349 -7.24 7.48 -4.45
N LEU A 350 -7.40 6.43 -5.25
CA LEU A 350 -8.28 5.30 -4.92
C LEU A 350 -7.82 4.60 -3.64
N LYS A 351 -6.50 4.33 -3.52
CA LYS A 351 -5.90 3.72 -2.33
C LYS A 351 -6.17 4.52 -1.06
N LEU A 352 -6.07 5.86 -1.12
CA LEU A 352 -6.41 6.74 0.00
C LEU A 352 -7.84 6.49 0.53
N HIS A 353 -8.81 6.41 -0.38
CA HIS A 353 -10.21 6.17 -0.01
C HIS A 353 -10.45 4.73 0.46
N MET A 354 -9.79 3.75 -0.17
CA MET A 354 -9.85 2.36 0.27
C MET A 354 -9.26 2.20 1.68
N HIS A 355 -8.16 2.88 1.97
CA HIS A 355 -7.51 2.82 3.29
C HIS A 355 -8.37 3.46 4.37
N TYR A 356 -9.05 4.57 4.03
CA TYR A 356 -10.06 5.17 4.89
C TYR A 356 -11.16 4.17 5.28
N TYR A 357 -11.80 3.51 4.30
CA TYR A 357 -12.85 2.54 4.62
C TYR A 357 -12.31 1.30 5.32
N ASN A 358 -11.11 0.86 4.98
CA ASN A 358 -10.47 -0.26 5.68
C ASN A 358 -10.28 0.06 7.18
N LEU A 359 -9.79 1.26 7.51
CA LEU A 359 -9.65 1.69 8.91
C LEU A 359 -11.00 1.89 9.62
N ILE A 360 -12.01 2.42 8.92
CA ILE A 360 -13.39 2.51 9.46
C ILE A 360 -13.96 1.13 9.75
N ILE A 361 -13.79 0.16 8.85
CA ILE A 361 -14.24 -1.23 9.04
C ILE A 361 -13.52 -1.83 10.25
N TYR A 362 -12.20 -1.67 10.36
CA TYR A 362 -11.43 -2.13 11.51
C TYR A 362 -11.97 -1.57 12.84
N LEU A 363 -12.19 -0.25 12.91
CA LEU A 363 -12.69 0.41 14.11
C LEU A 363 -14.11 -0.05 14.47
N LEU A 364 -15.01 -0.16 13.49
CA LEU A 364 -16.40 -0.55 13.73
C LEU A 364 -16.55 -2.03 14.08
N GLU A 365 -15.76 -2.93 13.48
CA GLU A 365 -15.74 -4.34 13.91
C GLU A 365 -15.18 -4.47 15.32
N THR A 366 -14.09 -3.76 15.64
CA THR A 366 -13.58 -3.67 17.02
C THR A 366 -14.66 -3.17 17.98
N LEU A 367 -15.41 -2.13 17.60
CA LEU A 367 -16.49 -1.59 18.44
C LEU A 367 -17.59 -2.62 18.74
N ARG A 368 -17.98 -3.40 17.73
CA ARG A 368 -19.00 -4.46 17.86
C ARG A 368 -18.54 -5.57 18.80
N MET A 369 -17.25 -5.89 18.80
CA MET A 369 -16.68 -6.91 19.69
C MET A 369 -16.52 -6.40 21.13
N THR A 370 -16.20 -5.12 21.32
CA THR A 370 -16.01 -4.53 22.66
C THR A 370 -17.33 -4.21 23.38
N SER A 371 -18.44 -4.06 22.66
CA SER A 371 -19.69 -3.52 23.21
C SER A 371 -20.92 -4.28 22.71
N THR A 372 -21.57 -5.03 23.61
CA THR A 372 -22.83 -5.72 23.32
C THR A 372 -23.93 -4.78 22.78
N PRO A 373 -24.10 -3.54 23.31
CA PRO A 373 -25.00 -2.56 22.70
C PRO A 373 -24.65 -2.21 21.25
N ALA A 374 -23.36 -2.02 20.93
CA ALA A 374 -22.93 -1.71 19.57
C ALA A 374 -23.07 -2.90 18.61
N LEU A 375 -22.99 -4.13 19.11
CA LEU A 375 -23.21 -5.34 18.32
C LEU A 375 -24.60 -5.37 17.69
N ILE A 376 -25.62 -4.89 18.41
CA ILE A 376 -27.03 -4.88 17.99
C ILE A 376 -27.51 -3.51 17.47
N ASP A 377 -26.65 -2.48 17.50
CA ASP A 377 -26.99 -1.14 17.05
C ASP A 377 -27.14 -1.10 15.51
N LYS A 378 -28.35 -0.80 15.05
CA LYS A 378 -28.67 -0.77 13.61
C LYS A 378 -27.91 0.33 12.86
N GLY A 379 -27.55 1.44 13.52
CA GLY A 379 -26.76 2.51 12.94
C GLY A 379 -25.32 2.07 12.70
N VAL A 380 -24.68 1.46 13.70
CA VAL A 380 -23.32 0.90 13.59
C VAL A 380 -23.26 -0.16 12.49
N GLN A 381 -24.22 -1.10 12.48
CA GLN A 381 -24.31 -2.13 11.43
C GLN A 381 -24.47 -1.53 10.04
N LYS A 382 -25.32 -0.49 9.89
CA LYS A 382 -25.51 0.19 8.61
C LYS A 382 -24.21 0.86 8.14
N VAL A 383 -23.54 1.64 8.99
CA VAL A 383 -22.30 2.34 8.62
C VAL A 383 -21.20 1.33 8.24
N LEU A 384 -21.09 0.23 8.99
CA LEU A 384 -20.15 -0.85 8.69
C LEU A 384 -20.45 -1.50 7.32
N SER A 385 -21.72 -1.80 7.05
CA SER A 385 -22.16 -2.35 5.76
C SER A 385 -21.86 -1.37 4.62
N ASP A 386 -22.19 -0.10 4.78
CA ASP A 386 -21.94 0.96 3.79
C ASP A 386 -20.43 1.10 3.52
N ALA A 387 -19.58 1.01 4.54
CA ALA A 387 -18.13 1.05 4.40
C ALA A 387 -17.59 -0.15 3.59
N LYS A 388 -18.09 -1.37 3.86
CA LYS A 388 -17.73 -2.59 3.10
C LYS A 388 -18.13 -2.49 1.63
N ILE A 389 -19.35 -1.99 1.36
CA ILE A 389 -19.86 -1.76 0.00
C ILE A 389 -18.98 -0.75 -0.75
N ARG A 390 -18.61 0.36 -0.11
CA ARG A 390 -17.76 1.40 -0.73
C ARG A 390 -16.35 0.89 -0.99
N LEU A 391 -15.77 0.13 -0.06
CA LEU A 391 -14.47 -0.51 -0.27
C LEU A 391 -14.48 -1.45 -1.47
N GLU A 392 -15.50 -2.30 -1.59
CA GLU A 392 -15.62 -3.21 -2.73
C GLU A 392 -15.89 -2.46 -4.06
N THR A 393 -16.71 -1.40 -4.01
CA THR A 393 -16.96 -0.53 -5.17
C THR A 393 -15.65 0.06 -5.68
N LEU A 394 -14.83 0.61 -4.78
CA LEU A 394 -13.52 1.16 -5.11
C LEU A 394 -12.59 0.09 -5.68
N LEU A 395 -12.53 -1.11 -5.10
CA LEU A 395 -11.69 -2.20 -5.59
C LEU A 395 -12.06 -2.60 -7.01
N ARG A 396 -13.35 -2.66 -7.32
CA ARG A 396 -13.87 -2.94 -8.67
C ARG A 396 -13.57 -1.80 -9.63
N LEU A 397 -13.68 -0.53 -9.21
CA LEU A 397 -13.30 0.61 -10.03
C LEU A 397 -11.80 0.62 -10.35
N TYR A 398 -10.95 0.29 -9.35
CA TYR A 398 -9.52 0.11 -9.56
C TYR A 398 -9.26 -0.94 -10.63
N TYR A 399 -9.87 -2.13 -10.50
CA TYR A 399 -9.73 -3.18 -11.50
C TYR A 399 -10.20 -2.74 -12.89
N LEU A 400 -11.40 -2.16 -12.99
CA LEU A 400 -11.98 -1.74 -14.27
C LEU A 400 -11.12 -0.70 -15.00
N ARG A 401 -10.47 0.21 -14.27
CA ARG A 401 -9.63 1.24 -14.87
C ARG A 401 -8.19 0.83 -15.06
N HIS A 402 -7.57 0.21 -14.05
CA HIS A 402 -6.13 -0.01 -13.96
C HIS A 402 -5.73 -1.47 -14.10
N GLY A 403 -6.68 -2.40 -13.99
CA GLY A 403 -6.40 -3.82 -13.85
C GLY A 403 -5.59 -4.14 -12.58
N PHE A 404 -5.10 -5.38 -12.48
CA PHE A 404 -4.21 -5.80 -11.41
C PHE A 404 -2.82 -6.24 -11.91
N GLY A 405 -2.52 -6.09 -13.22
CA GLY A 405 -1.25 -6.52 -13.78
C GLY A 405 -0.04 -5.67 -13.39
N SER A 406 -0.26 -4.41 -13.01
CA SER A 406 0.82 -3.51 -12.55
C SER A 406 1.07 -3.69 -11.06
N TYR A 407 2.32 -3.82 -10.66
CA TYR A 407 2.72 -3.99 -9.26
C TYR A 407 2.17 -2.87 -8.36
N ASP A 408 1.50 -3.28 -7.27
CA ASP A 408 1.02 -2.38 -6.22
C ASP A 408 0.91 -3.16 -4.90
N ILE A 409 1.88 -3.01 -4.01
CA ILE A 409 1.94 -3.78 -2.76
C ILE A 409 0.71 -3.54 -1.86
N PHE A 410 0.16 -2.33 -1.87
CA PHE A 410 -1.00 -2.00 -1.04
C PHE A 410 -2.26 -2.73 -1.51
N VAL A 411 -2.42 -2.91 -2.83
CA VAL A 411 -3.56 -3.64 -3.40
C VAL A 411 -3.55 -5.10 -2.97
N ILE A 412 -2.37 -5.73 -2.81
CA ILE A 412 -2.25 -7.11 -2.32
C ILE A 412 -2.90 -7.27 -0.95
N GLY A 413 -2.61 -6.35 -0.01
CA GLY A 413 -3.25 -6.37 1.30
C GLY A 413 -4.78 -6.22 1.21
N LEU A 414 -5.28 -5.38 0.29
CA LEU A 414 -6.73 -5.16 0.10
C LEU A 414 -7.42 -6.37 -0.49
N LEU A 415 -6.77 -7.00 -1.46
CA LEU A 415 -7.20 -8.25 -2.03
C LEU A 415 -7.25 -9.33 -0.95
N ALA A 416 -6.22 -9.47 -0.12
CA ALA A 416 -6.21 -10.39 1.01
C ALA A 416 -7.40 -10.13 1.95
N PHE A 417 -7.55 -8.88 2.41
CA PHE A 417 -8.61 -8.49 3.35
C PHE A 417 -10.01 -8.77 2.81
N VAL A 418 -10.31 -8.31 1.59
CA VAL A 418 -11.62 -8.54 0.96
C VAL A 418 -11.83 -10.02 0.63
N GLY A 419 -10.79 -10.71 0.16
CA GLY A 419 -10.81 -12.13 -0.17
C GLY A 419 -11.20 -13.00 1.01
N PHE A 420 -10.45 -12.92 2.11
CA PHE A 420 -10.72 -13.72 3.30
C PHE A 420 -12.06 -13.36 3.94
N MET A 421 -12.46 -12.08 3.93
CA MET A 421 -13.79 -11.65 4.38
C MET A 421 -14.91 -12.36 3.60
N GLN A 422 -14.78 -12.44 2.27
CA GLN A 422 -15.80 -13.06 1.42
C GLN A 422 -15.75 -14.59 1.46
N ALA A 423 -14.55 -15.19 1.45
CA ALA A 423 -14.35 -16.63 1.56
C ALA A 423 -15.01 -17.19 2.83
N LYS A 424 -14.86 -16.51 3.97
CA LYS A 424 -15.55 -16.86 5.23
C LYS A 424 -17.07 -16.83 5.11
N THR A 425 -17.58 -15.80 4.46
CA THR A 425 -19.03 -15.63 4.30
C THR A 425 -19.60 -16.70 3.35
N LEU A 426 -18.82 -17.21 2.39
CA LEU A 426 -19.21 -18.32 1.51
C LEU A 426 -19.36 -19.66 2.24
N GLN A 427 -18.67 -19.85 3.37
CA GLN A 427 -18.81 -21.04 4.20
C GLN A 427 -20.05 -21.00 5.11
N SER A 428 -20.72 -19.84 5.23
CA SER A 428 -21.96 -19.71 5.98
C SER A 428 -23.15 -20.28 5.21
N SER A 429 -24.17 -20.79 5.92
CA SER A 429 -25.40 -21.32 5.31
C SER A 429 -26.30 -20.26 4.65
N GLU A 430 -25.87 -18.99 4.60
CA GLU A 430 -26.63 -17.90 4.00
C GLU A 430 -26.53 -17.90 2.48
N THR A 431 -27.66 -18.14 1.81
CA THR A 431 -27.75 -18.14 0.34
C THR A 431 -27.94 -16.73 -0.26
N THR A 432 -28.33 -15.75 0.54
CA THR A 432 -28.55 -14.37 0.09
C THR A 432 -27.23 -13.72 -0.33
N GLY A 433 -27.15 -13.28 -1.59
CA GLY A 433 -25.95 -12.63 -2.12
C GLY A 433 -24.81 -13.58 -2.48
N LEU A 434 -25.03 -14.90 -2.51
CA LEU A 434 -24.01 -15.92 -2.80
C LEU A 434 -23.22 -15.62 -4.08
N GLU A 435 -23.91 -15.37 -5.20
CA GLU A 435 -23.27 -15.07 -6.49
C GLU A 435 -22.42 -13.80 -6.46
N SER A 436 -22.83 -12.82 -5.65
CA SER A 436 -22.07 -11.58 -5.44
C SER A 436 -20.75 -11.87 -4.70
N ARG A 437 -20.82 -12.66 -3.63
CA ARG A 437 -19.65 -13.10 -2.85
C ARG A 437 -18.69 -13.90 -3.72
N ARG A 438 -19.22 -14.85 -4.52
CA ARG A 438 -18.45 -15.64 -5.50
C ARG A 438 -17.74 -14.75 -6.52
N SER A 439 -18.46 -13.78 -7.10
CA SER A 439 -17.87 -12.81 -8.03
C SER A 439 -16.71 -12.03 -7.41
N THR A 440 -16.82 -11.66 -6.13
CA THR A 440 -15.76 -10.94 -5.43
C THR A 440 -14.55 -11.83 -5.14
N VAL A 441 -14.76 -13.09 -4.75
CA VAL A 441 -13.68 -14.06 -4.58
C VAL A 441 -12.92 -14.30 -5.88
N VAL A 442 -13.62 -14.48 -7.01
CA VAL A 442 -12.99 -14.62 -8.34
C VAL A 442 -12.15 -13.39 -8.68
N LEU A 443 -12.70 -12.19 -8.49
CA LEU A 443 -11.97 -10.94 -8.74
C LEU A 443 -10.71 -10.82 -7.89
N VAL A 444 -10.81 -11.18 -6.61
CA VAL A 444 -9.67 -11.15 -5.68
C VAL A 444 -8.60 -12.16 -6.09
N ALA A 445 -8.99 -13.40 -6.37
CA ALA A 445 -8.08 -14.46 -6.79
C ALA A 445 -7.33 -14.07 -8.07
N LYS A 446 -8.04 -13.50 -9.06
CA LYS A 446 -7.44 -12.94 -10.28
C LYS A 446 -6.44 -11.83 -9.97
N GLY A 447 -6.78 -10.93 -9.05
CA GLY A 447 -5.88 -9.84 -8.64
C GLY A 447 -4.61 -10.34 -7.98
N LEU A 448 -4.71 -11.32 -7.08
CA LEU A 448 -3.55 -11.91 -6.43
C LEU A 448 -2.70 -12.71 -7.42
N GLN A 449 -3.31 -13.39 -8.39
CA GLN A 449 -2.60 -14.06 -9.48
C GLN A 449 -1.80 -13.07 -10.31
N ASP A 450 -2.40 -11.96 -10.74
CA ASP A 450 -1.70 -10.92 -11.50
C ASP A 450 -0.53 -10.32 -10.70
N GLN A 451 -0.73 -10.07 -9.40
CA GLN A 451 0.33 -9.56 -8.53
C GLN A 451 1.43 -10.59 -8.23
N SER A 452 1.12 -11.89 -8.25
CA SER A 452 2.09 -12.98 -8.00
C SER A 452 3.21 -13.05 -9.03
N GLN A 453 3.00 -12.44 -10.21
CA GLN A 453 4.01 -12.28 -11.25
C GLN A 453 5.00 -11.14 -10.95
N ASN A 454 4.65 -10.26 -10.00
CA ASN A 454 5.41 -9.05 -9.66
C ASN A 454 6.16 -9.18 -8.34
N CYS A 455 5.56 -9.83 -7.33
CA CYS A 455 6.20 -10.06 -6.04
C CYS A 455 5.76 -11.39 -5.41
N TYR A 456 6.61 -11.91 -4.53
CA TYR A 456 6.37 -13.21 -3.88
C TYR A 456 5.23 -13.17 -2.87
N LEU A 457 5.04 -12.05 -2.17
CA LEU A 457 3.97 -11.90 -1.17
C LEU A 457 2.59 -12.26 -1.73
N ALA A 458 2.26 -11.79 -2.93
CA ALA A 458 0.98 -12.08 -3.57
C ALA A 458 0.80 -13.58 -3.88
N ARG A 459 1.88 -14.28 -4.23
CA ARG A 459 1.87 -15.74 -4.46
C ARG A 459 1.49 -16.49 -3.18
N LEU A 460 2.11 -16.12 -2.05
CA LEU A 460 1.83 -16.72 -0.74
C LEU A 460 0.37 -16.48 -0.31
N VAL A 461 -0.12 -15.25 -0.45
CA VAL A 461 -1.51 -14.89 -0.12
C VAL A 461 -2.50 -15.64 -0.99
N LEU A 462 -2.24 -15.74 -2.30
CA LEU A 462 -3.12 -16.50 -3.21
C LEU A 462 -3.24 -17.95 -2.79
N ARG A 463 -2.11 -18.61 -2.48
CA ARG A 463 -2.11 -20.02 -2.05
C ARG A 463 -2.99 -20.23 -0.82
N ILE A 464 -2.85 -19.37 0.19
CA ILE A 464 -3.63 -19.48 1.42
C ILE A 464 -5.11 -19.16 1.16
N LEU A 465 -5.42 -18.14 0.36
CA LEU A 465 -6.80 -17.84 -0.03
C LEU A 465 -7.46 -19.03 -0.74
N LYS A 466 -6.75 -19.73 -1.64
CA LYS A 466 -7.26 -20.92 -2.33
C LYS A 466 -7.70 -22.00 -1.33
N SER A 467 -6.93 -22.22 -0.25
CA SER A 467 -7.32 -23.18 0.80
C SER A 467 -8.53 -22.75 1.63
N SER A 468 -8.79 -21.43 1.74
CA SER A 468 -9.88 -20.89 2.58
C SER A 468 -11.24 -20.77 1.86
N VAL A 469 -11.32 -20.96 0.54
CA VAL A 469 -12.58 -20.80 -0.24
C VAL A 469 -13.57 -21.97 -0.04
N GLY A 470 -13.11 -23.09 0.52
CA GLY A 470 -13.92 -24.27 0.81
C GLY A 470 -14.18 -25.14 -0.42
N SER A 471 -14.30 -26.46 -0.23
CA SER A 471 -14.38 -27.46 -1.31
C SER A 471 -15.49 -27.17 -2.33
N ASP A 472 -16.64 -26.72 -1.88
CA ASP A 472 -17.83 -26.52 -2.71
C ASP A 472 -17.72 -25.31 -3.65
N ASN A 473 -16.74 -24.43 -3.43
CA ASN A 473 -16.50 -23.24 -4.24
C ASN A 473 -15.13 -23.28 -4.94
N GLN A 474 -14.41 -24.40 -4.90
CA GLN A 474 -13.08 -24.53 -5.51
C GLN A 474 -13.11 -24.30 -7.02
N PHE A 475 -14.22 -24.64 -7.68
CA PHE A 475 -14.45 -24.42 -9.12
C PHE A 475 -14.29 -22.95 -9.55
N LEU A 476 -14.45 -22.00 -8.63
CA LEU A 476 -14.25 -20.56 -8.89
C LEU A 476 -12.79 -20.19 -9.19
N LEU A 477 -11.86 -21.07 -8.82
CA LEU A 477 -10.42 -20.82 -8.86
C LEU A 477 -9.73 -21.54 -10.01
N GLU A 478 -10.47 -22.33 -10.81
CA GLU A 478 -9.93 -23.13 -11.93
C GLU A 478 -9.24 -22.25 -12.99
N GLU A 479 -9.77 -21.07 -13.29
CA GLU A 479 -9.15 -20.13 -14.25
C GLU A 479 -7.91 -19.40 -13.67
N VAL A 480 -7.70 -19.50 -12.36
CA VAL A 480 -6.56 -18.91 -11.63
C VAL A 480 -5.44 -19.95 -11.40
N ASP A 481 -5.65 -21.20 -11.83
CA ASP A 481 -4.61 -22.21 -11.92
C ASP A 481 -3.85 -22.04 -13.24
N ASP A 482 -2.84 -21.16 -13.23
CA ASP A 482 -1.79 -21.23 -14.25
C ASP A 482 -0.65 -22.09 -13.70
N GLU A 483 -0.39 -23.19 -14.41
CA GLU A 483 0.65 -24.21 -14.22
C GLU A 483 2.08 -23.65 -14.39
N GLN A 484 2.46 -22.64 -13.61
CA GLN A 484 3.87 -22.42 -13.26
C GLN A 484 4.10 -22.93 -11.84
N ASP A 485 3.83 -24.23 -11.65
CA ASP A 485 4.39 -24.99 -10.54
C ASP A 485 5.90 -25.08 -10.79
N ASP A 486 6.64 -24.07 -10.34
CA ASP A 486 8.10 -24.07 -10.37
C ASP A 486 8.65 -24.91 -9.20
N GLY A 487 8.33 -26.20 -9.17
CA GLY A 487 9.11 -27.28 -8.55
C GLY A 487 9.55 -27.13 -7.09
N GLU A 488 10.67 -27.80 -6.77
CA GLU A 488 11.30 -27.88 -5.44
C GLU A 488 11.78 -26.51 -4.91
N GLU A 489 12.07 -25.55 -5.79
CA GLU A 489 12.60 -24.22 -5.41
C GLU A 489 11.57 -23.34 -4.69
N ASP A 490 10.32 -23.30 -5.15
CA ASP A 490 9.25 -22.57 -4.46
C ASP A 490 8.99 -23.19 -3.06
N LYS A 491 9.07 -24.53 -2.94
CA LYS A 491 8.93 -25.23 -1.65
C LYS A 491 10.05 -24.91 -0.66
N VAL A 492 11.28 -24.76 -1.14
CA VAL A 492 12.45 -24.34 -0.33
C VAL A 492 12.31 -22.89 0.12
N MET A 493 11.79 -22.02 -0.74
CA MET A 493 11.67 -20.60 -0.43
C MET A 493 10.54 -20.27 0.55
N GLU A 494 9.55 -21.15 0.64
CA GLU A 494 8.56 -21.13 1.73
C GLU A 494 9.20 -21.30 3.12
N GLU A 495 10.34 -22.00 3.24
CA GLU A 495 11.06 -22.16 4.51
C GLU A 495 11.85 -20.90 4.90
N GLN A 496 12.04 -19.98 3.95
CA GLN A 496 12.76 -18.73 4.14
C GLN A 496 11.85 -17.52 4.37
N VAL A 497 10.52 -17.73 4.37
CA VAL A 497 9.53 -16.69 4.73
C VAL A 497 9.69 -16.35 6.20
N LYS A 498 9.81 -15.04 6.47
CA LYS A 498 9.92 -14.49 7.82
C LYS A 498 8.98 -13.32 7.92
N SER A 499 7.70 -13.69 8.03
CA SER A 499 6.63 -12.72 7.94
C SER A 499 5.76 -12.72 9.18
N SER A 500 5.75 -11.56 9.83
CA SER A 500 4.91 -11.26 10.98
C SER A 500 3.51 -10.77 10.54
N TRP A 501 3.21 -10.74 9.23
CA TRP A 501 1.93 -10.26 8.73
C TRP A 501 0.82 -11.29 9.00
N PRO A 502 -0.24 -10.94 9.74
CA PRO A 502 -1.43 -11.77 9.82
C PRO A 502 -2.15 -11.79 8.50
N ILE A 503 -2.57 -12.98 8.11
CA ILE A 503 -3.67 -13.10 7.15
C ILE A 503 -4.70 -14.08 7.68
N ASP A 504 -5.88 -14.06 7.06
CA ASP A 504 -6.95 -14.99 7.38
C ASP A 504 -7.32 -15.12 8.88
N LEU A 505 -7.40 -14.00 9.60
CA LEU A 505 -7.81 -14.03 11.02
C LEU A 505 -9.25 -14.52 11.12
N GLU A 506 -9.44 -15.78 11.49
CA GLU A 506 -10.67 -16.55 11.25
C GLU A 506 -11.80 -16.14 12.17
N TRP A 507 -11.62 -16.26 13.47
CA TRP A 507 -12.61 -15.90 14.47
C TRP A 507 -11.92 -15.66 15.79
N ILE A 508 -12.66 -14.96 16.62
CA ILE A 508 -12.65 -14.97 18.07
C ILE A 508 -11.54 -15.91 18.67
N ASP A 509 -11.64 -17.24 18.63
CA ASP A 509 -10.72 -18.21 19.31
C ASP A 509 -9.34 -18.53 18.68
N VAL A 510 -8.84 -17.81 17.67
CA VAL A 510 -7.56 -18.15 17.01
C VAL A 510 -6.44 -17.18 17.37
N ASP A 511 -5.34 -17.72 17.92
CA ASP A 511 -4.13 -16.98 18.25
C ASP A 511 -3.59 -16.24 17.00
N PRO A 512 -3.46 -14.90 17.04
CA PRO A 512 -2.87 -14.12 15.95
C PRO A 512 -1.49 -14.60 15.51
N GLU A 513 -0.70 -15.17 16.43
CA GLU A 513 0.59 -15.79 16.10
C GLU A 513 0.41 -16.97 15.14
N GLU A 514 -0.62 -17.79 15.33
CA GLU A 514 -0.93 -18.92 14.43
C GLU A 514 -1.37 -18.48 13.03
N ARG A 515 -1.84 -17.24 12.90
CA ARG A 515 -2.32 -16.64 11.64
C ARG A 515 -1.27 -15.76 10.95
N ARG A 516 -0.04 -15.70 11.49
CA ARG A 516 1.09 -15.15 10.74
C ARG A 516 1.29 -15.92 9.44
N LEU A 517 1.62 -15.19 8.38
CA LEU A 517 1.83 -15.74 7.06
C LEU A 517 2.80 -16.94 7.07
N GLU A 518 3.91 -16.84 7.81
CA GLU A 518 4.89 -17.93 7.97
C GLU A 518 4.29 -19.20 8.60
N ASN A 519 3.39 -19.05 9.58
CA ASN A 519 2.77 -20.16 10.28
C ASN A 519 1.67 -20.81 9.45
N LEU A 520 0.92 -20.03 8.68
CA LEU A 520 -0.08 -20.54 7.75
C LEU A 520 0.56 -21.36 6.63
N ILE A 521 1.66 -20.88 6.04
CA ILE A 521 2.41 -21.63 5.01
C ILE A 521 2.84 -23.00 5.55
N ARG A 522 3.38 -23.03 6.77
CA ARG A 522 3.80 -24.29 7.43
C ARG A 522 2.63 -25.27 7.61
N ARG A 523 1.43 -24.77 7.92
CA ARG A 523 0.21 -25.61 8.07
C ARG A 523 -0.31 -26.16 6.76
N THR A 524 -0.34 -25.36 5.69
CA THR A 524 -0.80 -25.82 4.37
C THR A 524 0.06 -26.99 3.87
N LYS A 525 1.37 -27.03 4.21
CA LYS A 525 2.26 -28.15 3.90
C LYS A 525 1.85 -29.48 4.56
N GLU A 526 1.32 -29.45 5.77
CA GLU A 526 0.91 -30.67 6.50
C GLU A 526 -0.36 -31.31 5.90
N LEU A 527 -1.13 -30.55 5.12
CA LEU A 527 -2.36 -31.02 4.46
C LEU A 527 -2.11 -31.58 3.05
N ASP A 528 -0.95 -31.28 2.45
CA ASP A 528 -0.53 -31.74 1.12
C ASP A 528 0.28 -33.06 1.14
N VAL A 529 0.44 -33.69 2.33
CA VAL A 529 1.11 -35.00 2.57
C VAL A 529 0.08 -36.04 2.99
#